data_AF-L9XRJ8-F1
#
_entry.id   AF-L9XRJ8-F1
#
_cell.length_a   1.000
_cell.length_b   1.000
_cell.length_c   1.000
_cell.angle_alpha   90.00
_cell.angle_beta   90.00
_cell.angle_gamma   90.00
#
_symmetry.space_group_name_H-M   'P 1'
#
loop_
_entity.id
_entity.type
_entity.pdbx_description
1 polymer ?
#
loop_
_entity_poly.entity_id
_entity_poly.type
_entity_poly.pdbx_seq_one_letter_code
_entity_poly.pdbx_strand_id
1 'polypeptide(L)'
;MIDPSDLTALLEVVHALEPVLEDGALEFEAAHLVGGGGAVGAILRYAVYERLSDDRYPWPTLVVNVVGSFVLGAVTFAGMGESAIQLVGIGVCGSFTTFSSFSVETVQLYERGDRRLAVANAVGNLALSLAAIGLAWVVASAAL
;
A
#
# COMPACT_ATOMS: atom_id res chain seq x y z
N MET A 1 37.41 -14.24 24.58
CA MET A 1 37.50 -12.84 25.04
C MET A 1 36.91 -12.02 23.91
N ILE A 2 35.73 -11.42 24.10
CA ILE A 2 35.05 -10.63 23.06
C ILE A 2 35.90 -9.39 22.78
N ASP A 3 36.07 -9.03 21.51
CA ASP A 3 36.86 -7.86 21.10
C ASP A 3 36.19 -6.58 21.59
N PRO A 4 36.91 -5.66 22.27
CA PRO A 4 36.38 -4.35 22.65
C PRO A 4 35.75 -3.54 21.50
N SER A 5 36.15 -3.79 20.24
CA SER A 5 35.52 -3.15 19.07
C SER A 5 34.08 -3.63 18.83
N ASP A 6 33.78 -4.91 19.11
CA ASP A 6 32.44 -5.48 18.92
C ASP A 6 31.44 -4.92 19.94
N LEU A 7 31.90 -4.63 21.15
CA LEU A 7 31.09 -3.98 22.19
C LEU A 7 30.76 -2.53 21.81
N THR A 8 31.69 -1.84 21.14
CA THR A 8 31.50 -0.46 20.69
C THR A 8 30.46 -0.39 19.56
N ALA A 9 30.51 -1.31 18.60
CA ALA A 9 29.50 -1.41 17.54
C ALA A 9 28.11 -1.74 18.08
N LEU A 10 28.02 -2.64 19.08
CA LEU A 10 26.77 -2.92 19.78
C LEU A 10 26.23 -1.70 20.54
N LEU A 11 27.10 -0.94 21.20
CA LEU A 11 26.72 0.29 21.88
C LEU A 11 26.28 1.39 20.90
N GLU A 12 26.89 1.49 19.72
CA GLU A 12 26.43 2.41 18.67
C GLU A 12 25.05 2.01 18.14
N VAL A 13 24.80 0.72 17.93
CA VAL A 13 23.46 0.22 17.55
C VAL A 13 22.44 0.50 18.66
N VAL A 14 22.80 0.29 19.92
CA VAL A 14 21.91 0.58 21.06
C VAL A 14 21.64 2.09 21.18
N HIS A 15 22.64 2.95 21.08
CA HIS A 15 22.43 4.42 21.09
C HIS A 15 21.69 4.92 19.85
N ALA A 16 21.81 4.26 18.70
CA ALA A 16 21.02 4.59 17.51
C ALA A 16 19.56 4.15 17.63
N LEU A 17 19.29 3.13 18.46
CA LEU A 17 17.94 2.65 18.77
C LEU A 17 17.34 3.34 20.00
N GLU A 18 18.15 3.93 20.89
CA GLU A 18 17.71 4.72 22.04
C GLU A 18 16.68 5.79 21.69
N PRO A 19 16.88 6.68 20.69
CA PRO A 19 15.85 7.65 20.33
C PRO A 19 14.57 7.00 19.80
N VAL A 20 14.66 5.83 19.16
CA VAL A 20 13.50 5.05 18.67
C VAL A 20 12.75 4.36 19.83
N LEU A 21 13.45 4.06 20.92
CA LEU A 21 12.93 3.39 22.12
C LEU A 21 12.48 4.38 23.21
N GLU A 22 13.13 5.54 23.30
CA GLU A 22 12.86 6.62 24.25
C GLU A 22 11.70 7.52 23.80
N ASP A 23 11.51 7.74 22.48
CA ASP A 23 10.24 8.19 21.90
C ASP A 23 9.23 7.02 21.89
N GLY A 24 9.02 6.40 23.05
CA GLY A 24 8.15 5.24 23.31
C GLY A 24 6.65 5.46 23.03
N ALA A 25 6.32 6.41 22.17
CA ALA A 25 5.11 6.43 21.39
C ALA A 25 5.57 6.34 19.91
N LEU A 26 5.28 5.25 19.20
CA LEU A 26 4.28 5.43 18.14
C LEU A 26 3.32 6.53 18.61
N GLU A 27 3.56 7.80 18.25
CA GLU A 27 2.72 8.90 18.72
C GLU A 27 1.31 8.41 18.51
N PHE A 28 0.60 8.13 19.61
CA PHE A 28 -0.59 7.27 19.54
C PHE A 28 -1.52 7.80 18.46
N GLU A 29 -1.55 9.12 18.30
CA GLU A 29 -2.13 9.90 17.21
C GLU A 29 -1.88 9.35 15.79
N ALA A 30 -0.63 9.19 15.34
CA ALA A 30 -0.31 8.65 14.01
C ALA A 30 -0.75 7.19 13.85
N ALA A 31 -0.56 6.37 14.89
CA ALA A 31 -0.97 4.97 14.89
C ALA A 31 -2.50 4.82 14.80
N HIS A 32 -3.26 5.69 15.47
CA HIS A 32 -4.72 5.71 15.37
C HIS A 32 -5.20 6.11 13.97
N LEU A 33 -4.55 7.09 13.34
CA LEU A 33 -4.87 7.50 11.96
C LEU A 33 -4.57 6.37 10.98
N VAL A 34 -3.37 5.80 11.02
CA VAL A 34 -2.97 4.69 10.14
C VAL A 34 -3.86 3.47 10.36
N GLY A 35 -4.07 3.07 11.62
CA GLY A 35 -4.87 1.91 11.98
C GLY A 35 -6.35 2.07 11.63
N GLY A 36 -6.94 3.23 11.94
CA GLY A 36 -8.32 3.56 11.59
C GLY A 36 -8.54 3.61 10.08
N GLY A 37 -7.62 4.25 9.35
CA GLY A 37 -7.61 4.24 7.90
C GLY A 37 -7.47 2.82 7.34
N GLY A 38 -6.58 2.01 7.91
CA GLY A 38 -6.36 0.62 7.51
C GLY A 38 -7.62 -0.24 7.66
N ALA A 39 -8.33 -0.10 8.78
CA ALA A 39 -9.60 -0.79 9.00
C ALA A 39 -10.64 -0.42 7.93
N VAL A 40 -10.78 0.88 7.64
CA VAL A 40 -11.68 1.37 6.57
C VAL A 40 -11.26 0.80 5.21
N GLY A 41 -9.97 0.87 4.86
CA GLY A 41 -9.45 0.35 3.59
C GLY A 41 -9.71 -1.13 3.41
N ALA A 42 -9.47 -1.94 4.45
CA ALA A 42 -9.74 -3.38 4.43
C ALA A 42 -11.23 -3.70 4.25
N ILE A 43 -12.12 -3.00 4.97
CA ILE A 43 -13.58 -3.16 4.85
C ILE A 43 -14.05 -2.78 3.44
N LEU A 44 -13.56 -1.66 2.90
CA LEU A 44 -13.91 -1.24 1.53
C LEU A 44 -13.43 -2.24 0.49
N ARG A 45 -12.20 -2.76 0.63
CA ARG A 45 -11.70 -3.82 -0.26
C ARG A 45 -12.61 -5.04 -0.18
N TYR A 46 -12.91 -5.53 1.01
CA TYR A 46 -13.84 -6.66 1.19
C TYR A 46 -15.20 -6.39 0.52
N ALA A 47 -15.77 -5.20 0.70
CA ALA A 47 -17.05 -4.81 0.10
C ALA A 47 -17.03 -4.76 -1.44
N VAL A 48 -15.87 -4.47 -2.06
CA VAL A 48 -15.68 -4.55 -3.52
C VAL A 48 -15.65 -6.00 -3.97
N TYR A 49 -14.94 -6.88 -3.26
CA TYR A 49 -14.89 -8.31 -3.57
C TYR A 49 -16.28 -8.97 -3.52
N GLU A 50 -17.11 -8.59 -2.55
CA GLU A 50 -18.51 -9.07 -2.45
C GLU A 50 -19.38 -8.64 -3.64
N ARG A 51 -19.06 -7.52 -4.31
CA ARG A 51 -19.88 -6.94 -5.38
C ARG A 51 -19.43 -7.29 -6.80
N LEU A 52 -18.14 -7.56 -6.98
CA LEU A 52 -17.51 -7.74 -8.29
C LEU A 52 -16.98 -9.17 -8.49
N SER A 53 -17.45 -10.15 -7.72
CA SER A 53 -16.97 -11.53 -7.83
C SER A 53 -17.14 -12.10 -9.24
N ASP A 54 -16.04 -12.61 -9.80
CA ASP A 54 -15.97 -13.25 -11.10
C ASP A 54 -14.97 -14.41 -11.01
N ASP A 55 -15.41 -15.62 -11.34
CA ASP A 55 -14.59 -16.84 -11.24
C ASP A 55 -13.49 -16.91 -12.33
N ARG A 56 -13.65 -16.12 -13.40
CA ARG A 56 -12.79 -16.16 -14.58
C ARG A 56 -11.64 -15.17 -14.49
N TYR A 57 -11.83 -13.97 -13.96
CA TYR A 57 -10.77 -12.97 -13.86
C TYR A 57 -10.86 -12.17 -12.57
N PRO A 58 -9.73 -11.86 -11.90
CA PRO A 58 -9.70 -11.13 -10.63
C PRO A 58 -9.99 -9.62 -10.81
N TRP A 59 -11.18 -9.28 -11.30
CA TRP A 59 -11.65 -7.90 -11.44
C TRP A 59 -11.62 -7.11 -10.12
N PRO A 60 -12.05 -7.68 -8.96
CA PRO A 60 -12.02 -6.95 -7.70
C PRO A 60 -10.62 -6.41 -7.37
N THR A 61 -9.59 -7.23 -7.55
CA THR A 61 -8.19 -6.89 -7.29
C THR A 61 -7.71 -5.76 -8.18
N LEU A 62 -7.99 -5.85 -9.48
CA LEU A 62 -7.61 -4.82 -10.43
C LEU A 62 -8.28 -3.48 -10.07
N VAL A 63 -9.57 -3.50 -9.76
CA VAL A 63 -10.33 -2.30 -9.39
C VAL A 63 -9.77 -1.66 -8.13
N VAL A 64 -9.57 -2.44 -7.05
CA VAL A 64 -9.08 -1.87 -5.79
C VAL A 64 -7.66 -1.30 -5.94
N ASN A 65 -6.79 -1.97 -6.70
CA ASN A 65 -5.43 -1.50 -6.94
C ASN A 65 -5.41 -0.21 -7.77
N VAL A 66 -6.18 -0.14 -8.86
CA VAL A 66 -6.22 1.05 -9.73
C VAL A 66 -6.86 2.25 -9.01
N VAL A 67 -8.01 2.05 -8.37
CA VAL A 67 -8.70 3.13 -7.64
C VAL A 67 -7.86 3.59 -6.45
N GLY A 68 -7.30 2.66 -5.67
CA GLY A 68 -6.44 3.01 -4.54
C GLY A 68 -5.16 3.72 -4.96
N SER A 69 -4.57 3.33 -6.09
CA SER A 69 -3.40 4.02 -6.67
C SER A 69 -3.72 5.45 -7.10
N PHE A 70 -4.89 5.69 -7.70
CA PHE A 70 -5.34 7.05 -8.02
C PHE A 70 -5.49 7.90 -6.76
N VAL A 71 -6.18 7.38 -5.73
CA VAL A 71 -6.42 8.10 -4.46
C VAL A 71 -5.10 8.39 -3.76
N LEU A 72 -4.19 7.41 -3.68
CA LEU A 72 -2.86 7.62 -3.10
C LEU A 72 -2.11 8.72 -3.84
N GLY A 73 -2.06 8.65 -5.18
CA GLY A 73 -1.44 9.69 -5.99
C GLY A 73 -2.06 11.07 -5.76
N ALA A 74 -3.39 11.16 -5.64
CA ALA A 74 -4.08 12.43 -5.41
C ALA A 74 -3.69 13.06 -4.07
N VAL A 75 -3.67 12.26 -2.99
CA VAL A 75 -3.26 12.75 -1.66
C VAL A 75 -1.79 13.13 -1.65
N THR A 76 -0.93 12.34 -2.30
CA THR A 76 0.52 12.61 -2.37
C THR A 76 0.84 13.88 -3.16
N PHE A 77 0.22 14.09 -4.33
CA PHE A 77 0.59 15.19 -5.23
C PHE A 77 -0.20 16.48 -4.99
N ALA A 78 -1.35 16.44 -4.33
CA ALA A 78 -2.10 17.64 -3.96
C ALA A 78 -1.48 18.40 -2.77
N GLY A 79 -0.34 17.94 -2.23
CA GLY A 79 0.32 18.58 -1.08
C GLY A 79 -0.49 18.49 0.21
N MET A 80 -1.25 17.40 0.40
CA MET A 80 -2.01 17.21 1.62
C MET A 80 -1.09 17.06 2.83
N GLY A 81 -1.56 17.53 4.00
CA GLY A 81 -0.79 17.47 5.24
C GLY A 81 -0.51 16.04 5.72
N GLU A 82 0.43 15.93 6.66
CA GLU A 82 0.94 14.64 7.15
C GLU A 82 -0.16 13.71 7.68
N SER A 83 -1.13 14.23 8.44
CA SER A 83 -2.24 13.43 8.97
C SER A 83 -3.10 12.81 7.86
N ALA A 84 -3.26 13.49 6.72
CA ALA A 84 -3.99 12.96 5.57
C ALA A 84 -3.20 11.85 4.86
N ILE A 85 -1.88 11.99 4.77
CA ILE A 85 -0.99 10.93 4.26
C ILE A 85 -1.04 9.71 5.18
N GLN A 86 -1.00 9.89 6.49
CA GLN A 86 -1.10 8.80 7.48
C GLN A 86 -2.45 8.08 7.40
N LEU A 87 -3.56 8.82 7.46
CA LEU A 87 -4.91 8.26 7.44
C LEU A 87 -5.27 7.64 6.08
N VAL A 88 -5.11 8.40 5.00
CA VAL A 88 -5.61 8.01 3.66
C VAL A 88 -4.54 7.28 2.87
N GLY A 89 -3.31 7.78 2.83
CA GLY A 89 -2.22 7.18 2.06
C GLY A 89 -1.77 5.85 2.65
N ILE A 90 -1.25 5.88 3.88
CA ILE A 90 -0.71 4.70 4.56
C ILE A 90 -1.85 3.81 5.04
N GLY A 91 -2.86 4.37 5.72
CA GLY A 91 -4.00 3.63 6.25
C GLY A 91 -4.93 3.09 5.15
N VAL A 92 -5.80 3.94 4.63
CA VAL A 92 -6.87 3.53 3.69
C VAL A 92 -6.28 2.88 2.44
N CYS A 93 -5.40 3.56 1.70
CA CYS A 93 -4.87 3.04 0.44
C CYS A 93 -3.96 1.83 0.66
N GLY A 94 -3.17 1.83 1.74
CA GLY A 94 -2.30 0.69 2.09
C GLY A 94 -3.06 -0.60 2.38
N SER A 95 -4.28 -0.52 2.95
CA SER A 95 -5.11 -1.70 3.22
C SER A 95 -6.20 -1.97 2.17
N PHE A 96 -6.56 -0.96 1.38
CA PHE A 96 -7.51 -1.07 0.27
C PHE A 96 -6.87 -1.69 -0.97
N THR A 97 -5.62 -1.34 -1.27
CA THR A 97 -4.84 -1.99 -2.33
C THR A 97 -4.23 -3.31 -1.83
N THR A 98 -3.86 -4.21 -2.74
CA THR A 98 -3.28 -5.50 -2.39
C THR A 98 -2.38 -6.05 -3.50
N PHE A 99 -1.07 -6.06 -3.23
CA PHE A 99 -0.10 -6.72 -4.10
C PHE A 99 -0.09 -8.25 -3.90
N SER A 100 -0.38 -8.71 -2.68
CA SER A 100 -0.35 -10.14 -2.35
C SER A 100 -1.49 -10.91 -3.02
N SER A 101 -2.72 -10.39 -2.99
CA SER A 101 -3.87 -11.00 -3.71
C SER A 101 -3.59 -11.06 -5.21
N PHE A 102 -3.17 -9.93 -5.79
CA PHE A 102 -2.74 -9.84 -7.19
C PHE A 102 -1.71 -10.92 -7.57
N SER A 103 -0.70 -11.12 -6.73
CA SER A 103 0.37 -12.09 -6.98
C SER A 103 -0.15 -13.52 -6.95
N VAL A 104 -0.93 -13.88 -5.92
CA VAL A 104 -1.53 -15.21 -5.79
C VAL A 104 -2.45 -15.51 -6.97
N GLU A 105 -3.33 -14.57 -7.33
CA GLU A 105 -4.28 -14.73 -8.43
C GLU A 105 -3.56 -14.87 -9.78
N THR A 106 -2.45 -14.14 -9.98
CA THR A 106 -1.62 -14.27 -11.18
C THR A 106 -1.03 -15.68 -11.30
N VAL A 107 -0.51 -16.23 -10.20
CA VAL A 107 0.02 -17.61 -10.17
C VAL A 107 -1.11 -18.61 -10.40
N GLN A 108 -2.27 -18.45 -9.76
CA GLN A 108 -3.43 -19.33 -9.93
C GLN A 108 -3.94 -19.35 -11.38
N LEU A 109 -4.00 -18.18 -12.04
CA LEU A 109 -4.33 -18.08 -13.47
C LEU A 109 -3.34 -18.86 -14.32
N TYR A 110 -2.05 -18.79 -13.99
CA TYR A 110 -1.01 -19.52 -14.71
C TYR A 110 -1.12 -21.04 -14.50
N GLU A 111 -1.30 -21.48 -13.25
CA GLU A 111 -1.39 -22.90 -12.88
C GLU A 111 -2.60 -23.59 -13.50
N ARG A 112 -3.75 -22.92 -13.59
CA ARG A 112 -4.95 -23.47 -14.22
C ARG A 112 -4.95 -23.42 -15.76
N GLY A 113 -3.86 -22.98 -16.37
CA GLY A 113 -3.64 -22.96 -17.83
C GLY A 113 -4.03 -21.66 -18.54
N ASP A 114 -4.60 -20.68 -17.82
CA ASP A 114 -5.03 -19.38 -18.36
C ASP A 114 -3.85 -18.39 -18.50
N ARG A 115 -2.78 -18.80 -19.18
CA ARG A 115 -1.52 -18.01 -19.27
C ARG A 115 -1.73 -16.59 -19.81
N ARG A 116 -2.65 -16.42 -20.76
CA ARG A 116 -2.99 -15.10 -21.32
C ARG A 116 -3.61 -14.19 -20.26
N LEU A 117 -4.49 -14.73 -19.41
CA LEU A 117 -5.10 -13.96 -18.33
C LEU A 117 -4.10 -13.67 -17.21
N ALA A 118 -3.18 -14.60 -16.91
CA ALA A 118 -2.10 -14.35 -15.95
C ALA A 118 -1.23 -13.16 -16.38
N VAL A 119 -0.79 -13.13 -17.64
CA VAL A 119 -0.03 -12.00 -18.20
C VAL A 119 -0.86 -10.73 -18.21
N ALA A 120 -2.13 -10.81 -18.60
CA ALA A 120 -3.04 -9.66 -18.58
C ALA A 120 -3.23 -9.11 -17.16
N ASN A 121 -3.33 -9.96 -16.14
CA ASN A 121 -3.44 -9.55 -14.75
C ASN A 121 -2.17 -8.85 -14.27
N ALA A 122 -0.99 -9.41 -14.56
CA ALA A 122 0.30 -8.84 -14.23
C ALA A 122 0.53 -7.47 -14.86
N VAL A 123 0.42 -7.41 -16.19
CA VAL A 123 0.64 -6.18 -16.94
C VAL A 123 -0.46 -5.16 -16.67
N GLY A 124 -1.72 -5.61 -16.58
CA GLY A 124 -2.87 -4.75 -16.34
C GLY A 124 -2.82 -4.06 -14.97
N ASN A 125 -2.53 -4.79 -13.89
CA ASN A 125 -2.39 -4.18 -12.56
C ASN A 125 -1.27 -3.16 -12.55
N LEU A 126 -0.10 -3.48 -13.11
CA LEU A 126 1.04 -2.57 -13.14
C LEU A 126 0.74 -1.32 -13.97
N ALA A 127 0.35 -1.51 -15.24
CA ALA A 127 0.17 -0.42 -16.19
C ALA A 127 -0.98 0.51 -15.78
N LEU A 128 -2.13 -0.04 -15.36
CA LEU A 128 -3.27 0.78 -14.98
C LEU A 128 -3.06 1.49 -13.64
N SER A 129 -2.38 0.87 -12.67
CA SER A 129 -2.04 1.54 -11.40
C SER A 129 -1.06 2.69 -11.61
N LEU A 130 -0.05 2.50 -12.47
CA LEU A 130 0.88 3.58 -12.87
C LEU A 130 0.16 4.70 -13.61
N ALA A 131 -0.73 4.35 -14.55
CA ALA A 131 -1.55 5.34 -15.26
C ALA A 131 -2.48 6.11 -14.31
N ALA A 132 -3.04 5.44 -13.30
CA ALA A 132 -3.88 6.07 -12.28
C ALA A 132 -3.09 7.07 -11.42
N ILE A 133 -1.89 6.72 -10.97
CA ILE A 133 -1.00 7.66 -10.25
C ILE A 133 -0.62 8.84 -11.16
N GLY A 134 -0.26 8.57 -12.43
CA GLY A 134 0.08 9.60 -13.40
C GLY A 134 -1.08 10.56 -13.67
N LEU A 135 -2.31 10.03 -13.76
CA LEU A 135 -3.52 10.85 -13.89
C LEU A 135 -3.74 11.71 -12.65
N ALA A 136 -3.57 11.15 -11.46
CA ALA A 136 -3.68 11.91 -10.22
C ALA A 136 -2.67 13.06 -10.13
N TRP A 137 -1.43 12.82 -10.59
CA TRP A 137 -0.40 13.85 -10.69
C TRP A 137 -0.78 14.99 -11.66
N VAL A 138 -1.31 14.66 -12.84
CA VAL A 138 -1.79 15.66 -13.81
C VAL A 138 -2.94 16.48 -13.22
N VAL A 139 -3.90 15.83 -12.55
CA VAL A 139 -5.03 16.53 -11.92
C VAL A 139 -4.56 17.45 -10.80
N ALA A 140 -3.65 16.98 -9.94
CA ALA A 140 -3.11 17.78 -8.85
C ALA A 140 -2.30 18.99 -9.34
N SER A 141 -1.47 18.80 -10.37
CA SER A 141 -0.66 19.88 -10.95
C SER A 141 -1.48 20.94 -11.69
N ALA A 142 -2.64 20.60 -12.23
CA ALA A 142 -3.55 21.55 -12.86
C ALA A 142 -4.35 22.42 -11.85
N ALA A 143 -4.35 22.03 -10.57
CA ALA A 143 -5.09 22.71 -9.50
C ALA A 143 -4.24 23.68 -8.64
N LEU A 144 -2.94 23.76 -8.92
CA LEU A 144 -1.95 24.65 -8.28
C LEU A 144 -1.61 25.83 -9.19
#